data_AF-A0A820SCL6-F1
#
_entry.id   AF-A0A820SCL6-F1
#
_cell.length_a   1.000
_cell.length_b   1.000
_cell.length_c   1.000
_cell.angle_alpha   90.00
_cell.angle_beta   90.00
_cell.angle_gamma   90.00
#
_symmetry.space_group_name_H-M   'P 1'
#
loop_
_entity.id
_entity.type
_entity.pdbx_description
1 polymer ?
#
loop_
_entity_poly.entity_id
_entity_poly.type
_entity_poly.pdbx_seq_one_letter_code
_entity_poly.pdbx_strand_id
1 'polypeptide(L)'
;LMQHIWTYILEHFSEIISNNQEFLNLSYDELKQFLASDDINVESEEIVYEAFLRWLDYDFNRRNEYLAELFSLIRLPLIKRKVYLFFKQK
;
A
#
# COMPACT_ATOMS: atom_id res chain seq x y z
N LEU A 1 20.96 10.33 4.10
CA LEU A 1 20.59 9.88 2.73
C LEU A 1 19.29 9.08 2.75
N MET A 2 19.19 7.95 3.48
CA MET A 2 17.96 7.14 3.55
C MET A 2 16.72 7.91 4.07
N GLN A 3 16.87 8.78 5.08
CA GLN A 3 15.73 9.55 5.61
C GLN A 3 15.11 10.51 4.59
N HIS A 4 15.91 11.20 3.79
CA HIS A 4 15.39 12.13 2.77
C HIS A 4 14.68 11.41 1.63
N ILE A 5 15.18 10.22 1.25
CA ILE A 5 14.54 9.37 0.23
C ILE A 5 13.19 8.89 0.73
N TRP A 6 13.11 8.49 2.00
CA TRP A 6 11.86 8.05 2.62
C TRP A 6 10.81 9.17 2.67
N THR A 7 11.19 10.37 3.15
CA THR A 7 10.29 11.52 3.15
C THR A 7 9.79 11.86 1.75
N TYR A 8 10.67 11.84 0.73
CA TYR A 8 10.29 12.08 -0.66
C TYR A 8 9.28 11.03 -1.18
N ILE A 9 9.47 9.76 -0.86
CA ILE A 9 8.53 8.68 -1.23
C ILE A 9 7.17 8.91 -0.57
N LEU A 10 7.14 9.30 0.70
CA LEU A 10 5.89 9.60 1.41
C LEU A 10 5.17 10.81 0.82
N GLU A 11 5.92 11.86 0.44
CA GLU A 11 5.38 13.11 -0.13
C GLU A 11 4.79 12.91 -1.54
N HIS A 12 5.41 12.05 -2.36
CA HIS A 12 5.04 11.80 -3.76
C HIS A 12 4.36 10.44 -4.00
N PHE A 13 3.85 9.80 -2.94
CA PHE A 13 3.43 8.42 -2.97
C PHE A 13 2.38 8.10 -4.06
N SER A 14 1.35 8.93 -4.19
CA SER A 14 0.27 8.73 -5.17
C SER A 14 0.79 8.67 -6.61
N GLU A 15 1.80 9.48 -6.96
CA GLU A 15 2.44 9.47 -8.28
C GLU A 15 3.32 8.23 -8.48
N ILE A 16 4.07 7.85 -7.44
CA ILE A 16 4.99 6.71 -7.46
C ILE A 16 4.20 5.39 -7.59
N ILE A 17 3.13 5.22 -6.82
CA ILE A 17 2.25 4.05 -6.91
C ILE A 17 1.59 3.92 -8.26
N SER A 18 1.17 5.03 -8.86
CA SER A 18 0.42 4.96 -10.11
C SER A 18 1.32 4.53 -11.28
N ASN A 19 2.61 4.91 -11.26
CA ASN A 19 3.46 4.81 -12.45
C ASN A 19 4.77 4.03 -12.28
N ASN A 20 5.20 3.69 -11.06
CA ASN A 20 6.53 3.11 -10.83
C ASN A 20 6.47 1.58 -10.62
N GLN A 21 7.23 0.84 -11.42
CA GLN A 21 7.42 -0.60 -11.21
C GLN A 21 8.39 -0.90 -10.06
N GLU A 22 9.24 0.03 -9.66
CA GLU A 22 10.14 -0.13 -8.51
C GLU A 22 9.37 -0.34 -7.20
N PHE A 23 8.16 0.23 -7.09
CA PHE A 23 7.28 -0.05 -5.95
C PHE A 23 6.98 -1.54 -5.78
N LEU A 24 6.84 -2.28 -6.89
CA LEU A 24 6.55 -3.72 -6.85
C LEU A 24 7.74 -4.53 -6.31
N ASN A 25 8.93 -3.96 -6.35
CA ASN A 25 10.17 -4.57 -5.85
C ASN A 25 10.43 -4.29 -4.37
N LEU A 26 9.58 -3.52 -3.69
CA LEU A 26 9.72 -3.30 -2.25
C LEU A 26 9.72 -4.64 -1.50
N SER A 27 10.60 -4.74 -0.51
CA SER A 27 10.59 -5.82 0.45
C SER A 27 9.39 -5.72 1.40
N TYR A 28 9.12 -6.81 2.11
CA TYR A 28 8.09 -6.84 3.15
C TYR A 28 8.32 -5.74 4.21
N ASP A 29 9.55 -5.57 4.68
CA ASP A 29 9.86 -4.60 5.75
C ASP A 29 9.68 -3.14 5.30
N GLU A 30 10.00 -2.85 4.04
CA GLU A 30 9.80 -1.52 3.45
C GLU A 30 8.31 -1.24 3.27
N LEU A 31 7.54 -2.20 2.75
CA LEU A 31 6.10 -2.03 2.60
C LEU A 31 5.40 -1.95 3.97
N LYS A 32 5.86 -2.70 4.97
CA LYS A 32 5.34 -2.63 6.33
C LYS A 32 5.56 -1.26 6.96
N GLN A 33 6.78 -0.73 6.87
CA GLN A 33 7.08 0.63 7.33
C GLN A 33 6.24 1.67 6.60
N PHE A 34 6.01 1.44 5.30
CA PHE A 34 5.15 2.28 4.49
C PHE A 34 3.72 2.26 5.05
N LEU A 35 3.06 1.10 5.08
CA LEU A 35 1.67 0.97 5.52
C LEU A 35 1.43 1.41 6.97
N ALA A 36 2.44 1.29 7.84
CA ALA A 36 2.36 1.72 9.23
C ALA A 36 2.57 3.23 9.43
N SER A 37 2.97 3.98 8.40
CA SER A 37 3.28 5.41 8.50
C SER A 37 1.99 6.25 8.54
N ASP A 38 1.91 7.17 9.51
CA ASP A 38 0.88 8.20 9.57
C ASP A 38 1.20 9.41 8.64
N ASP A 39 2.43 9.50 8.14
CA ASP A 39 2.95 10.65 7.38
C ASP A 39 2.84 10.47 5.86
N ILE A 40 2.15 9.42 5.38
CA ILE A 40 1.96 9.22 3.94
C ILE A 40 1.06 10.34 3.38
N ASN A 41 1.53 11.05 2.36
CA ASN A 41 0.75 12.06 1.65
C ASN A 41 -0.13 11.42 0.56
N VAL A 42 -1.27 10.86 0.97
CA VAL A 42 -2.30 10.28 0.08
C VAL A 42 -3.61 11.04 0.17
N GLU A 43 -4.32 11.14 -0.95
CA GLU A 43 -5.65 11.76 -0.99
C GLU A 43 -6.72 10.92 -0.27
N SER A 44 -6.50 9.61 -0.18
CA SER A 44 -7.37 8.67 0.52
C SER A 44 -6.64 7.38 0.90
N GLU A 45 -7.14 6.72 1.95
CA GLU A 45 -6.68 5.39 2.35
C GLU A 45 -6.96 4.31 1.27
N GLU A 46 -7.87 4.60 0.32
CA GLU A 46 -8.15 3.74 -0.83
C GLU A 46 -6.90 3.56 -1.71
N ILE A 47 -6.08 4.61 -1.88
CA ILE A 47 -4.83 4.54 -2.64
C ILE A 47 -3.83 3.59 -1.97
N VAL A 48 -3.75 3.63 -0.64
CA VAL A 48 -2.89 2.74 0.16
C VAL A 48 -3.34 1.29 0.02
N TYR A 49 -4.65 1.04 0.04
CA TYR A 49 -5.22 -0.28 -0.19
C TYR A 49 -4.91 -0.83 -1.59
N GLU A 50 -5.14 -0.04 -2.64
CA GLU A 50 -4.85 -0.44 -4.02
C GLU A 50 -3.34 -0.70 -4.23
N ALA A 51 -2.47 0.11 -3.61
CA ALA A 51 -1.03 -0.10 -3.62
C ALA A 51 -0.65 -1.46 -3.00
N PHE A 52 -1.20 -1.77 -1.83
CA PHE A 52 -1.00 -3.06 -1.17
C PHE A 52 -1.44 -4.23 -2.05
N LEU A 53 -2.64 -4.15 -2.65
CA LEU A 53 -3.14 -5.20 -3.54
C LEU A 53 -2.22 -5.40 -4.74
N ARG A 54 -1.77 -4.32 -5.36
CA ARG A 54 -0.86 -4.37 -6.52
C ARG A 54 0.48 -5.00 -6.17
N TRP A 55 1.03 -4.69 -5.00
CA TRP A 55 2.26 -5.32 -4.51
C TRP A 55 2.05 -6.80 -4.21
N LEU A 56 0.92 -7.15 -3.59
CA LEU A 56 0.61 -8.54 -3.25
C LEU A 56 0.40 -9.39 -4.52
N ASP A 57 -0.31 -8.89 -5.52
CA ASP A 57 -0.60 -9.60 -6.77
C ASP A 57 0.66 -9.90 -7.60
N TYR A 58 1.67 -9.01 -7.53
CA TYR A 58 2.92 -9.15 -8.28
C TYR A 58 3.72 -10.43 -7.96
N ASP A 59 3.74 -10.86 -6.70
CA ASP A 59 4.37 -12.14 -6.29
C ASP A 59 3.50 -12.83 -5.23
N PHE A 60 2.24 -13.07 -5.58
CA PHE A 60 1.23 -13.59 -4.65
C PHE A 60 1.67 -14.88 -3.95
N ASN A 61 2.31 -15.79 -4.68
CA ASN A 61 2.74 -17.07 -4.13
C ASN A 61 3.69 -16.91 -2.94
N ARG A 62 4.62 -15.95 -3.00
CA ARG A 62 5.55 -15.67 -1.91
C ARG A 62 5.03 -14.67 -0.90
N ARG A 63 4.09 -13.80 -1.29
CA ARG A 63 3.65 -12.68 -0.46
C ARG A 63 2.36 -12.94 0.30
N ASN A 64 1.60 -13.98 -0.04
CA ASN A 64 0.33 -14.26 0.65
C ASN A 64 0.49 -14.53 2.15
N GLU A 65 1.66 -15.06 2.57
CA GLU A 65 1.93 -15.31 3.99
C GLU A 65 1.89 -14.03 4.85
N TYR A 66 2.20 -12.87 4.25
CA TYR A 66 2.21 -11.57 4.92
C TYR A 66 0.86 -10.83 4.83
N LEU A 67 -0.12 -11.39 4.11
CA LEU A 67 -1.38 -10.72 3.79
C LEU A 67 -2.09 -10.26 5.07
N ALA A 68 -2.30 -11.17 6.01
CA ALA A 68 -3.07 -10.86 7.22
C ALA A 68 -2.42 -9.74 8.05
N GLU A 69 -1.09 -9.75 8.15
CA GLU A 69 -0.35 -8.76 8.92
C GLU A 69 -0.37 -7.39 8.22
N LEU A 70 0.03 -7.32 6.95
CA LEU A 70 0.11 -6.06 6.21
C LEU A 70 -1.28 -5.44 6.02
N PHE A 71 -2.30 -6.26 5.78
CA PHE A 71 -3.68 -5.80 5.66
C PHE A 71 -4.22 -5.18 6.96
N SER A 72 -3.74 -5.62 8.12
CA SER A 72 -4.14 -5.05 9.42
C SER A 72 -3.62 -3.63 9.67
N LEU A 73 -2.61 -3.20 8.90
CA LEU A 73 -2.03 -1.86 8.98
C LEU A 73 -2.85 -0.82 8.19
N ILE A 74 -3.68 -1.27 7.25
CA ILE A 74 -4.50 -0.40 6.41
C ILE A 74 -5.71 0.09 7.20
N ARG A 75 -5.94 1.41 7.23
CA ARG A 75 -7.04 2.02 8.01
C ARG A 75 -8.37 1.90 7.27
N LEU A 76 -8.86 0.67 7.09
CA LEU A 76 -10.11 0.35 6.38
C LEU A 76 -11.29 1.29 6.70
N PRO A 77 -11.54 1.73 7.95
CA PRO A 77 -12.63 2.66 8.25
C PRO A 77 -12.56 4.01 7.51
N LEU A 78 -11.37 4.42 7.06
CA LEU A 78 -11.11 5.67 6.33
C LEU A 78 -11.28 5.52 4.81
N ILE A 79 -11.39 4.29 4.31
CA ILE A 79 -11.74 4.05 2.91
C ILE A 79 -13.17 4.53 2.70
N LYS A 80 -13.35 5.54 1.84
CA LYS A 80 -14.68 6.10 1.55
C LYS A 80 -15.60 4.94 1.15
N ARG A 81 -16.77 4.87 1.79
CA ARG A 81 -17.78 3.81 1.60
C ARG A 81 -18.41 3.88 0.20
N LYS A 82 -17.63 3.59 -0.83
CA LYS A 82 -18.09 3.40 -2.21
C LYS A 82 -17.55 2.10 -2.84
N VAL A 83 -16.51 1.46 -2.27
CA VAL A 83 -15.85 0.28 -2.86
C VAL A 83 -15.82 -0.95 -1.91
N TYR A 84 -16.86 -1.15 -1.10
CA TYR A 84 -17.06 -2.47 -0.43
C TYR A 84 -17.93 -3.43 -1.26
N LEU A 85 -18.31 -3.07 -2.49
CA LEU A 85 -19.23 -3.87 -3.30
C LEU A 85 -18.53 -4.85 -4.26
N PHE A 86 -17.21 -4.77 -4.45
CA PHE A 86 -16.52 -5.69 -5.37
C PHE A 86 -16.21 -7.08 -4.80
N PHE A 87 -16.29 -7.27 -3.48
CA PHE A 87 -16.10 -8.59 -2.84
C PHE A 87 -17.40 -9.31 -2.46
N LYS A 88 -18.58 -8.78 -2.84
CA LYS A 88 -19.87 -9.42 -2.54
C LYS A 88 -20.51 -10.17 -3.72
N GLN A 89 -19.74 -10.49 -4.77
CA GLN A 89 -20.19 -11.39 -5.83
C GLN A 89 -19.04 -12.31 -6.28
N LYS A 90 -18.80 -13.36 -5.48
CA LYS A 90 -18.58 -14.70 -6.01
C LYS A 90 -19.53 -15.64 -5.31
#